data_AF-A0A2H0VSB2-F1
#
_entry.id   AF-A0A2H0VSB2-F1
#
_cell.length_a   1.000
_cell.length_b   1.000
_cell.length_c   1.000
_cell.angle_alpha   90.00
_cell.angle_beta   90.00
_cell.angle_gamma   90.00
#
_symmetry.space_group_name_H-M   'P 1'
#
loop_
_entity.id
_entity.type
_entity.pdbx_description
1 polymer ?
#
loop_
_entity_poly.entity_id
_entity_poly.type
_entity_poly.pdbx_seq_one_letter_code
_entity_poly.pdbx_strand_id
1 'polypeptide(L)'
;MSENQEIETNQGHDPMAVLPGQDGRKSEMVEPSTQNLNRVDESIDSQSYFLGEVPQANQVDPHAFLPLNSDRLIGSINVVEKLLYEVGVLIEDEVGAIQKHQKRITFWEDRIEKNRALVKQNEHKIKQNTTDALYDKKNRDYWLGRSEEVEIDYSHAEVAARTQDWAWLIKKYGLKNADGSPISEKSHCVEELCNGEIKNLSAEYLATGNKYENARKEKETESSRLVRENAKLHNSNDVLQGYISAVYTNDIEPLQDGILLLKEFGVKLKSLGQEDKATYGEMRAWAEPFLSDFIKMNSRVPQAIVTHFRKLSSIPLPPEFC
;
A
#
# COMPACT_ATOMS: atom_id res chain seq x y z
N MET A 1 55.43 -17.73 38.97
CA MET A 1 55.05 -17.19 40.30
C MET A 1 54.01 -16.11 40.00
N SER A 2 52.74 -16.43 39.73
CA SER A 2 51.65 -16.90 40.61
C SER A 2 51.42 -16.05 41.85
N GLU A 3 50.36 -15.24 41.80
CA GLU A 3 49.28 -15.01 42.79
C GLU A 3 48.28 -14.04 42.11
N ASN A 4 47.03 -14.39 41.77
CA ASN A 4 45.82 -14.61 42.60
C ASN A 4 45.59 -13.42 43.55
N GLN A 5 44.51 -12.62 43.51
CA GLN A 5 43.06 -12.83 43.69
C GLN A 5 42.42 -11.42 43.49
N GLU A 6 41.13 -11.12 43.32
CA GLU A 6 39.88 -11.79 43.65
C GLU A 6 38.73 -11.11 42.90
N ILE A 7 37.71 -11.91 42.55
CA ILE A 7 36.41 -11.48 42.02
C ILE A 7 35.45 -11.48 43.21
N GLU A 8 34.73 -10.38 43.45
CA GLU A 8 33.50 -10.42 44.24
C GLU A 8 32.29 -10.16 43.35
N THR A 9 31.46 -11.20 43.28
CA THR A 9 30.09 -11.19 42.79
C THR A 9 29.18 -11.03 43.99
N ASN A 10 28.12 -10.23 43.88
CA ASN A 10 26.96 -10.38 44.75
C ASN A 10 25.70 -10.45 43.88
N GLN A 11 25.12 -11.65 43.85
CA GLN A 11 23.77 -11.96 43.40
C GLN A 11 22.80 -11.84 44.57
N GLY A 12 21.51 -11.60 44.26
CA GLY A 12 20.36 -11.90 45.12
C GLY A 12 19.51 -10.67 45.43
N HIS A 13 18.20 -10.63 45.29
CA HIS A 13 17.16 -11.63 44.99
C HIS A 13 15.84 -10.82 44.94
N ASP A 14 14.97 -11.09 43.98
CA ASP A 14 13.54 -10.65 44.01
C ASP A 14 12.78 -11.52 45.03
N PRO A 15 11.71 -11.01 45.68
CA PRO A 15 10.37 -11.40 45.22
C PRO A 15 9.21 -10.40 45.48
N MET A 16 8.23 -10.42 44.56
CA MET A 16 6.76 -10.27 44.72
C MET A 16 6.15 -9.28 45.74
N ALA A 17 5.28 -8.39 45.22
CA ALA A 17 3.89 -8.06 45.67
C ALA A 17 3.51 -6.66 45.12
N VAL A 18 2.29 -6.24 44.72
CA VAL A 18 0.92 -6.76 44.60
C VAL A 18 0.15 -5.63 43.86
N LEU A 19 -0.81 -5.98 43.01
CA LEU A 19 -1.77 -5.06 42.35
C LEU A 19 -2.78 -4.47 43.35
N PRO A 20 -3.26 -3.23 43.11
CA PRO A 20 -4.70 -2.96 43.09
C PRO A 20 -5.05 -2.21 41.79
N GLY A 21 -6.15 -2.45 41.08
CA GLY A 21 -7.51 -2.71 41.51
C GLY A 21 -8.39 -1.76 40.67
N GLN A 22 -9.27 -2.33 39.84
CA GLN A 22 -10.17 -1.64 38.92
C GLN A 22 -11.11 -0.66 39.64
N ASP A 23 -11.45 0.46 38.98
CA ASP A 23 -12.86 0.77 38.73
C ASP A 23 -13.08 1.88 37.68
N GLY A 24 -13.85 1.52 36.65
CA GLY A 24 -14.85 2.35 35.99
C GLY A 24 -14.43 3.66 35.28
N ARG A 25 -14.40 3.64 33.94
CA ARG A 25 -15.39 4.34 33.07
C ARG A 25 -14.99 4.35 31.58
N LYS A 26 -15.91 3.81 30.78
CA LYS A 26 -16.26 4.15 29.38
C LYS A 26 -15.18 3.97 28.30
N SER A 27 -15.37 2.92 27.49
CA SER A 27 -14.93 2.92 26.08
C SER A 27 -15.57 4.10 25.36
N GLU A 28 -14.78 5.10 25.00
CA GLU A 28 -15.11 6.00 23.90
C GLU A 28 -14.90 5.23 22.59
N MET A 29 -16.02 5.01 21.89
CA MET A 29 -16.05 4.54 20.52
C MET A 29 -15.47 5.66 19.65
N VAL A 30 -14.27 5.45 19.11
CA VAL A 30 -13.70 6.36 18.11
C VAL A 30 -14.46 6.14 16.81
N GLU A 31 -15.32 7.10 16.44
CA GLU A 31 -15.92 7.14 15.10
C GLU A 31 -14.82 7.25 14.03
N PRO A 32 -14.88 6.49 12.93
CA PRO A 32 -13.95 6.68 11.83
C PRO A 32 -14.31 7.99 11.12
N SER A 33 -13.38 8.95 11.16
CA SER A 33 -13.49 10.20 10.39
C SER A 33 -13.53 9.87 8.89
N THR A 34 -14.68 10.09 8.25
CA THR A 34 -14.80 10.10 6.79
C THR A 34 -13.98 11.26 6.24
N GLN A 35 -12.79 10.97 5.70
CA GLN A 35 -12.09 11.92 4.83
C GLN A 35 -12.89 12.02 3.52
N ASN A 36 -13.51 13.19 3.31
CA ASN A 36 -14.08 13.58 2.02
C ASN A 36 -12.97 13.61 0.97
N LEU A 37 -12.86 12.54 0.18
CA LEU A 37 -12.14 12.59 -1.09
C LEU A 37 -12.97 13.41 -2.07
N ASN A 38 -12.53 14.64 -2.31
CA ASN A 38 -13.07 15.51 -3.34
C ASN A 38 -13.13 14.75 -4.68
N ARG A 39 -14.37 14.55 -5.15
CA ARG A 39 -14.69 14.21 -6.54
C ARG A 39 -13.99 15.21 -7.44
N VAL A 40 -13.26 14.72 -8.43
CA VAL A 40 -12.81 15.54 -9.55
C VAL A 40 -14.05 15.92 -10.36
N ASP A 41 -14.21 17.23 -10.56
CA ASP A 41 -15.21 17.86 -11.43
C ASP A 41 -15.06 17.35 -12.88
N GLU A 42 -16.10 16.69 -13.37
CA GLU A 42 -16.51 16.80 -14.77
C GLU A 42 -17.73 17.73 -14.78
N SER A 43 -17.47 19.01 -15.00
CA SER A 43 -18.48 20.05 -15.22
C SER A 43 -18.22 20.57 -16.64
N ILE A 44 -19.17 20.93 -17.51
CA ILE A 44 -20.58 21.39 -17.47
C ILE A 44 -21.09 21.10 -18.91
N ASP A 45 -22.28 20.56 -19.20
CA ASP A 45 -23.56 21.24 -19.42
C ASP A 45 -24.54 20.15 -19.93
N SER A 46 -25.67 19.90 -19.28
CA SER A 46 -26.87 20.65 -19.64
C SER A 46 -27.93 20.47 -18.56
N GLN A 47 -28.31 21.59 -17.97
CA GLN A 47 -29.61 21.73 -17.33
C GLN A 47 -30.69 21.56 -18.41
N SER A 48 -31.52 20.53 -18.29
CA SER A 48 -32.88 20.57 -18.82
C SER A 48 -33.85 19.89 -17.86
N TYR A 49 -34.54 20.75 -17.10
CA TYR A 49 -35.94 20.65 -16.70
C TYR A 49 -36.55 19.29 -16.36
N PHE A 50 -37.05 19.25 -15.12
CA PHE A 50 -38.24 18.53 -14.66
C PHE A 50 -39.34 18.36 -15.73
N LEU A 51 -40.04 17.22 -15.63
CA LEU A 51 -41.25 16.76 -16.34
C LEU A 51 -41.01 15.99 -17.64
N GLY A 52 -40.85 14.66 -17.51
CA GLY A 52 -40.90 13.74 -18.65
C GLY A 52 -40.50 12.32 -18.24
N GLU A 53 -41.51 11.47 -18.08
CA GLU A 53 -41.51 10.01 -18.19
C GLU A 53 -40.35 9.22 -17.53
N VAL A 54 -40.71 8.55 -16.43
CA VAL A 54 -39.98 7.40 -15.88
C VAL A 54 -39.65 6.44 -17.04
N PRO A 55 -38.38 6.00 -17.21
CA PRO A 55 -38.07 4.96 -18.17
C PRO A 55 -38.93 3.75 -17.81
N GLN A 56 -39.82 3.34 -18.72
CA GLN A 56 -40.56 2.08 -18.63
C GLN A 56 -39.55 0.92 -18.73
N ALA A 57 -38.85 0.64 -17.64
CA ALA A 57 -38.00 -0.51 -17.49
C ALA A 57 -38.88 -1.68 -17.08
N ASN A 58 -39.13 -2.58 -18.03
CA ASN A 58 -39.67 -3.93 -17.84
C ASN A 58 -40.98 -4.00 -17.05
N GLN A 59 -42.10 -3.69 -17.70
CA GLN A 59 -43.41 -4.20 -17.25
C GLN A 59 -43.30 -5.73 -17.14
N VAL A 60 -43.26 -6.25 -15.92
CA VAL A 60 -43.27 -7.69 -15.69
C VAL A 60 -44.68 -8.16 -15.97
N ASP A 61 -44.84 -9.05 -16.95
CA ASP A 61 -46.14 -9.66 -17.28
C ASP A 61 -46.78 -10.23 -15.99
N PRO A 62 -47.99 -9.80 -15.61
CA PRO A 62 -48.73 -10.38 -14.47
C PRO A 62 -48.96 -11.89 -14.60
N HIS A 63 -48.76 -12.48 -15.79
CA HIS A 63 -48.77 -13.92 -16.04
C HIS A 63 -47.41 -14.61 -15.85
N ALA A 64 -46.34 -13.89 -15.49
CA ALA A 64 -45.02 -14.47 -15.20
C ALA A 64 -44.94 -15.20 -13.84
N PHE A 65 -46.01 -15.18 -13.06
CA PHE A 65 -46.11 -15.92 -11.80
C PHE A 65 -46.57 -17.35 -12.06
N LEU A 66 -45.83 -18.31 -11.49
CA LEU A 66 -46.23 -19.71 -11.49
C LEU A 66 -47.64 -19.87 -10.89
N PRO A 67 -48.44 -20.82 -11.42
CA PRO A 67 -49.87 -20.92 -11.14
C PRO A 67 -50.18 -21.12 -9.65
N LEU A 68 -51.38 -20.68 -9.27
CA LEU A 68 -51.95 -20.59 -7.92
C LEU A 68 -51.66 -21.81 -7.04
N ASN A 69 -51.64 -21.55 -5.72
CA ASN A 69 -51.35 -22.41 -4.55
C ASN A 69 -51.79 -23.91 -4.56
N SER A 70 -52.53 -24.39 -5.56
CA SER A 70 -53.01 -25.76 -5.72
C SER A 70 -52.15 -26.64 -6.65
N ASP A 71 -51.19 -26.06 -7.39
CA ASP A 71 -50.39 -26.84 -8.34
C ASP A 71 -49.27 -27.60 -7.63
N ARG A 72 -49.19 -28.91 -7.90
CA ARG A 72 -48.13 -29.76 -7.37
C ARG A 72 -46.79 -29.34 -7.99
N LEU A 73 -45.76 -29.21 -7.15
CA LEU A 73 -44.36 -29.09 -7.60
C LEU A 73 -43.90 -30.35 -8.36
N ILE A 74 -44.55 -31.49 -8.08
CA ILE A 74 -44.31 -32.77 -8.71
C ILE A 74 -45.58 -33.21 -9.46
N GLY A 75 -45.52 -33.14 -10.80
CA GLY A 75 -46.59 -33.50 -11.73
C GLY A 75 -46.05 -34.29 -12.94
N SER A 76 -46.64 -34.14 -14.12
CA SER A 76 -46.17 -34.78 -15.37
C SER A 76 -44.82 -34.24 -15.88
N ILE A 77 -44.35 -33.12 -15.32
CA ILE A 77 -43.05 -32.49 -15.57
C ILE A 77 -42.35 -32.39 -14.21
N ASN A 78 -41.07 -32.78 -14.14
CA ASN A 78 -40.27 -32.66 -12.92
C ASN A 78 -39.84 -31.19 -12.70
N VAL A 79 -40.74 -30.37 -12.13
CA VAL A 79 -40.49 -28.94 -11.97
C VAL A 79 -39.40 -28.65 -10.93
N VAL A 80 -39.24 -29.51 -9.93
CA VAL A 80 -38.16 -29.42 -8.94
C VAL A 80 -36.79 -29.47 -9.61
N GLU A 81 -36.58 -30.38 -10.56
CA GLU A 81 -35.33 -30.51 -11.29
C GLU A 81 -35.05 -29.30 -12.19
N LYS A 82 -36.10 -28.73 -12.81
CA LYS A 82 -35.99 -27.47 -13.55
C LYS A 82 -35.60 -26.29 -12.65
N LEU A 83 -36.25 -26.13 -11.50
CA LEU A 83 -35.94 -25.06 -10.56
C LEU A 83 -34.53 -25.21 -9.97
N LEU A 84 -34.09 -26.44 -9.68
CA LEU A 84 -32.72 -26.72 -9.25
C LEU A 84 -31.69 -26.35 -10.31
N TYR A 85 -31.99 -26.60 -11.59
CA TYR A 85 -31.16 -26.16 -12.70
C TYR A 85 -31.09 -24.63 -12.79
N GLU A 86 -32.22 -23.93 -12.73
CA GLU A 86 -32.26 -22.45 -12.75
C GLU A 86 -31.51 -21.82 -11.58
N VAL A 87 -31.63 -22.39 -10.38
CA VAL A 87 -30.82 -21.99 -9.21
C VAL A 87 -29.33 -22.19 -9.46
N GLY A 88 -28.95 -23.30 -10.09
CA GLY A 88 -27.57 -23.58 -10.48
C GLY A 88 -27.01 -22.52 -11.42
N VAL A 89 -27.75 -22.15 -12.46
CA VAL A 89 -27.37 -21.10 -13.41
C VAL A 89 -27.17 -19.75 -12.72
N LEU A 90 -28.12 -19.35 -11.86
CA LEU A 90 -27.98 -18.08 -11.12
C LEU A 90 -26.75 -18.08 -10.21
N ILE A 91 -26.47 -19.19 -9.51
CA ILE A 91 -25.26 -19.30 -8.68
C ILE A 91 -24.00 -19.18 -9.55
N GLU A 92 -23.97 -19.81 -10.72
CA GLU A 92 -22.83 -19.71 -11.64
C GLU A 92 -22.60 -18.27 -12.14
N ASP A 93 -23.67 -17.53 -12.44
CA ASP A 93 -23.60 -16.12 -12.84
C ASP A 93 -23.00 -15.25 -11.72
N GLU A 94 -23.47 -15.42 -10.48
CA GLU A 94 -22.94 -14.67 -9.32
C GLU A 94 -21.48 -15.04 -9.02
N VAL A 95 -21.12 -16.33 -9.13
CA VAL A 95 -19.72 -16.77 -9.02
C VAL A 95 -18.87 -16.14 -10.13
N GLY A 96 -19.38 -16.03 -11.34
CA GLY A 96 -18.71 -15.36 -12.46
C GLY A 96 -18.45 -13.87 -12.17
N ALA A 97 -19.43 -13.18 -11.58
CA ALA A 97 -19.28 -11.80 -11.14
C ALA A 97 -18.19 -11.66 -10.05
N ILE A 98 -18.22 -12.51 -9.02
CA ILE A 98 -17.20 -12.53 -7.96
C ILE A 98 -15.80 -12.76 -8.57
N GLN A 99 -15.65 -13.73 -9.49
CA GLN A 99 -14.37 -13.99 -10.16
C GLN A 99 -13.86 -12.77 -10.94
N LYS A 100 -14.76 -11.99 -11.56
CA LYS A 100 -14.39 -10.74 -12.24
C LYS A 100 -13.85 -9.70 -11.26
N HIS A 101 -14.49 -9.54 -10.09
CA HIS A 101 -14.00 -8.65 -9.03
C HIS A 101 -12.65 -9.14 -8.46
N GLN A 102 -12.51 -10.45 -8.23
CA GLN A 102 -11.26 -11.05 -7.76
C GLN A 102 -10.08 -10.82 -8.71
N LYS A 103 -10.28 -10.95 -10.04
CA LYS A 103 -9.24 -10.62 -11.02
C LYS A 103 -8.74 -9.19 -10.91
N ARG A 104 -9.65 -8.23 -10.66
CA ARG A 104 -9.31 -6.81 -10.48
C ARG A 104 -8.55 -6.58 -9.18
N ILE A 105 -8.96 -7.26 -8.10
CA ILE A 105 -8.25 -7.22 -6.81
C ILE A 105 -6.83 -7.74 -6.96
N THR A 106 -6.63 -8.91 -7.56
CA THR A 106 -5.31 -9.49 -7.78
C THR A 106 -4.39 -8.55 -8.58
N PHE A 107 -4.92 -7.85 -9.57
CA PHE A 107 -4.17 -6.83 -10.31
C PHE A 107 -3.71 -5.67 -9.40
N TRP A 108 -4.56 -5.20 -8.49
CA TRP A 108 -4.20 -4.15 -7.55
C TRP A 108 -3.20 -4.62 -6.48
N GLU A 109 -3.34 -5.86 -6.00
CA GLU A 109 -2.39 -6.48 -5.06
C GLU A 109 -0.99 -6.62 -5.67
N ASP A 110 -0.89 -7.09 -6.92
CA ASP A 110 0.38 -7.17 -7.66
C ASP A 110 1.01 -5.77 -7.83
N ARG A 111 0.19 -4.74 -8.06
CA ARG A 111 0.68 -3.35 -8.12
C ARG A 111 1.20 -2.85 -6.76
N ILE A 112 0.51 -3.17 -5.67
CA ILE A 112 0.97 -2.85 -4.30
C ILE A 112 2.31 -3.55 -4.02
N GLU A 113 2.45 -4.82 -4.40
CA GLU A 113 3.67 -5.60 -4.22
C GLU A 113 4.86 -4.99 -4.98
N LYS A 114 4.64 -4.61 -6.26
CA LYS A 114 5.66 -3.90 -7.07
C LYS A 114 6.07 -2.57 -6.45
N ASN A 115 5.10 -1.78 -5.96
CA ASN A 115 5.39 -0.53 -5.27
C ASN A 115 6.20 -0.77 -3.99
N ARG A 116 5.86 -1.79 -3.19
CA ARG A 116 6.61 -2.16 -1.98
C ARG A 116 8.05 -2.58 -2.30
N ALA A 117 8.26 -3.32 -3.38
CA ALA A 117 9.60 -3.68 -3.84
C ALA A 117 10.43 -2.44 -4.23
N LEU A 118 9.81 -1.50 -4.95
CA LEU A 118 10.46 -0.25 -5.34
C LEU A 118 10.80 0.63 -4.13
N VAL A 119 9.89 0.73 -3.15
CA VAL A 119 10.15 1.46 -1.89
C VAL A 119 11.39 0.89 -1.17
N LYS A 120 11.48 -0.44 -1.03
CA LYS A 120 12.66 -1.09 -0.41
C LYS A 120 13.95 -0.80 -1.19
N GLN A 121 13.89 -0.80 -2.52
CA GLN A 121 15.05 -0.47 -3.35
C GLN A 121 15.48 0.99 -3.13
N ASN A 122 14.53 1.92 -3.09
CA ASN A 122 14.78 3.33 -2.85
C ASN A 122 15.34 3.58 -1.44
N GLU A 123 14.82 2.89 -0.42
CA GLU A 123 15.36 2.94 0.95
C GLU A 123 16.81 2.47 1.01
N HIS A 124 17.16 1.40 0.28
CA HIS A 124 18.53 0.93 0.21
C HIS A 124 19.45 1.98 -0.44
N LYS A 125 19.02 2.57 -1.56
CA LYS A 125 19.77 3.66 -2.22
C LYS A 125 19.94 4.88 -1.31
N ILE A 126 18.91 5.29 -0.58
CA ILE A 126 18.99 6.40 0.37
C ILE A 126 20.03 6.11 1.47
N LYS A 127 20.06 4.88 2.01
CA LYS A 127 21.06 4.47 3.00
C LYS A 127 22.47 4.49 2.44
N GLN A 128 22.65 4.02 1.20
CA GLN A 128 23.93 4.07 0.51
C GLN A 128 24.38 5.52 0.29
N ASN A 129 23.50 6.36 -0.27
CA ASN A 129 23.76 7.79 -0.48
C ASN A 129 24.11 8.52 0.81
N THR A 130 23.48 8.16 1.93
CA THR A 130 23.80 8.73 3.25
C THR A 130 25.22 8.34 3.69
N THR A 131 25.60 7.08 3.47
CA THR A 131 26.96 6.60 3.79
C THR A 131 28.01 7.28 2.91
N ASP A 132 27.74 7.35 1.60
CA ASP A 132 28.64 7.96 0.63
C ASP A 132 28.77 9.47 0.83
N ALA A 133 27.68 10.15 1.24
CA ALA A 133 27.71 11.57 1.58
C ALA A 133 28.58 11.87 2.81
N LEU A 134 28.62 10.98 3.80
CA LEU A 134 29.52 11.10 4.94
C LEU A 134 30.99 10.92 4.53
N TYR A 135 31.27 9.98 3.61
CA TYR A 135 32.59 9.81 3.03
C TYR A 135 33.03 11.07 2.25
N ASP A 136 32.17 11.60 1.38
CA ASP A 136 32.44 12.82 0.63
C ASP A 136 32.68 14.01 1.56
N LYS A 137 31.87 14.16 2.61
CA LYS A 137 32.06 15.21 3.63
C LYS A 137 33.44 15.12 4.27
N LYS A 138 33.87 13.92 4.67
CA LYS A 138 35.20 13.72 5.29
C LYS A 138 36.34 14.10 4.32
N ASN A 139 36.24 13.71 3.05
CA ASN A 139 37.24 14.08 2.05
C ASN A 139 37.23 15.56 1.74
N ARG A 140 36.05 16.17 1.65
CA ARG A 140 35.88 17.60 1.47
C ARG A 140 36.53 18.37 2.61
N ASP A 141 36.26 18.01 3.87
CA ASP A 141 36.85 18.67 5.04
C ASP A 141 38.37 18.49 5.07
N TYR A 142 38.88 17.32 4.66
CA TYR A 142 40.31 17.10 4.48
C TYR A 142 40.91 18.03 3.42
N TRP A 143 40.36 18.07 2.21
CA TRP A 143 40.90 18.88 1.11
C TRP A 143 40.81 20.38 1.38
N LEU A 144 39.72 20.84 1.99
CA LEU A 144 39.58 22.24 2.37
C LEU A 144 40.55 22.60 3.50
N GLY A 145 40.66 21.79 4.55
CA GLY A 145 41.65 22.04 5.62
C GLY A 145 43.08 22.06 5.09
N ARG A 146 43.42 21.16 4.16
CA ARG A 146 44.72 21.17 3.47
C ARG A 146 44.92 22.41 2.60
N SER A 147 43.88 22.93 1.98
CA SER A 147 43.99 24.17 1.20
C SER A 147 44.28 25.39 2.08
N GLU A 148 43.67 25.46 3.26
CA GLU A 148 43.91 26.52 4.26
C GLU A 148 45.33 26.43 4.84
N GLU A 149 45.78 25.22 5.21
CA GLU A 149 47.16 24.98 5.66
C GLU A 149 48.18 25.37 4.58
N VAL A 150 47.94 24.98 3.33
CA VAL A 150 48.79 25.35 2.20
C VAL A 150 48.76 26.84 1.94
N GLU A 151 47.62 27.52 2.02
CA GLU A 151 47.57 28.98 1.86
C GLU A 151 48.40 29.70 2.94
N ILE A 152 48.30 29.26 4.20
CA ILE A 152 49.10 29.79 5.31
C ILE A 152 50.59 29.47 5.11
N ASP A 153 50.93 28.22 4.80
CA ASP A 153 52.31 27.79 4.59
C ASP A 153 52.94 28.45 3.37
N TYR A 154 52.17 28.69 2.30
CA TYR A 154 52.61 29.42 1.11
C TYR A 154 52.78 30.92 1.36
N SER A 155 51.94 31.53 2.19
CA SER A 155 52.18 32.91 2.63
C SER A 155 53.51 33.04 3.40
N HIS A 156 53.95 31.97 4.07
CA HIS A 156 55.28 31.88 4.68
C HIS A 156 56.37 31.45 3.67
N ALA A 157 56.02 30.70 2.63
CA ALA A 157 56.93 30.20 1.59
C ALA A 157 57.17 31.16 0.42
N GLU A 158 56.37 32.21 0.22
CA GLU A 158 56.70 33.31 -0.73
C GLU A 158 58.04 33.99 -0.37
N VAL A 159 58.51 33.82 0.86
CA VAL A 159 59.85 34.25 1.31
C VAL A 159 60.96 33.27 0.86
N ALA A 160 60.61 32.03 0.51
CA ALA A 160 61.48 30.90 0.22
C ALA A 160 61.59 30.64 -1.30
N ALA A 161 62.55 31.30 -1.95
CA ALA A 161 62.77 31.24 -3.40
C ALA A 161 63.62 30.04 -3.89
N ARG A 162 63.88 29.03 -3.04
CA ARG A 162 64.81 27.93 -3.36
C ARG A 162 64.21 26.55 -3.07
N THR A 163 64.55 25.56 -3.90
CA THR A 163 64.10 24.15 -3.77
C THR A 163 64.40 23.51 -2.41
N GLN A 164 65.48 23.95 -1.75
CA GLN A 164 65.85 23.47 -0.40
C GLN A 164 64.90 23.95 0.69
N ASP A 165 64.29 25.13 0.51
CA ASP A 165 63.31 25.67 1.43
C ASP A 165 61.97 24.90 1.29
N TRP A 166 61.64 24.47 0.07
CA TRP A 166 60.52 23.56 -0.20
C TRP A 166 60.70 22.19 0.46
N ALA A 167 61.88 21.59 0.35
CA ALA A 167 62.18 20.31 1.01
C ALA A 167 62.01 20.38 2.54
N TRP A 168 62.39 21.51 3.14
CA TRP A 168 62.19 21.75 4.57
C TRP A 168 60.70 21.94 4.92
N LEU A 169 59.94 22.69 4.13
CA LEU A 169 58.50 22.89 4.31
C LEU A 169 57.73 21.56 4.19
N ILE A 170 58.03 20.76 3.17
CA ILE A 170 57.45 19.42 2.96
C ILE A 170 57.70 18.53 4.18
N LYS A 171 58.93 18.53 4.72
CA LYS A 171 59.31 17.73 5.88
C LYS A 171 58.73 18.25 7.19
N LYS A 172 58.65 19.56 7.38
CA LYS A 172 58.21 20.20 8.62
C LYS A 172 56.70 20.11 8.80
N TYR A 173 55.93 20.30 7.73
CA TYR A 173 54.47 20.32 7.75
C TYR A 173 53.84 19.06 7.16
N GLY A 174 54.64 18.07 6.77
CA GLY A 174 54.17 16.76 6.33
C GLY A 174 53.33 16.82 5.05
N LEU A 175 53.72 17.65 4.08
CA LEU A 175 52.96 17.86 2.84
C LEU A 175 52.88 16.58 2.01
N LYS A 176 51.71 16.32 1.41
CA LYS A 176 51.39 15.12 0.62
C LYS A 176 50.62 15.48 -0.65
N ASN A 177 50.66 14.60 -1.66
CA ASN A 177 49.97 14.78 -2.94
C ASN A 177 48.44 14.71 -2.79
N ALA A 178 47.73 15.06 -3.87
CA ALA A 178 46.26 15.04 -3.98
C ALA A 178 45.61 13.65 -3.77
N ASP A 179 46.40 12.59 -3.69
CA ASP A 179 45.97 11.21 -3.45
C ASP A 179 46.44 10.67 -2.08
N GLY A 180 47.08 11.52 -1.26
CA GLY A 180 47.63 11.15 0.05
C GLY A 180 49.00 10.46 -0.02
N SER A 181 49.61 10.35 -1.21
CA SER A 181 50.97 9.85 -1.35
C SER A 181 52.01 10.89 -0.90
N PRO A 182 53.22 10.50 -0.47
CA PRO A 182 54.25 11.45 -0.04
C PRO A 182 54.62 12.42 -1.17
N ILE A 183 54.64 13.72 -0.89
CA ILE A 183 55.24 14.70 -1.81
C ILE A 183 56.77 14.58 -1.71
N SER A 184 57.41 14.41 -2.85
CA SER A 184 58.87 14.48 -2.99
C SER A 184 59.27 15.92 -3.33
N GLU A 185 60.45 16.35 -2.87
CA GLU A 185 61.11 17.59 -3.36
C GLU A 185 61.38 17.56 -4.88
N LYS A 186 61.31 16.37 -5.49
CA LYS A 186 61.39 16.11 -6.95
C LYS A 186 60.03 15.84 -7.59
N SER A 187 58.93 16.11 -6.88
CA SER A 187 57.58 15.98 -7.44
C SER A 187 57.40 17.01 -8.55
N HIS A 188 56.74 16.61 -9.64
CA HIS A 188 56.49 17.50 -10.78
C HIS A 188 55.83 18.81 -10.33
N CYS A 189 54.86 18.74 -9.40
CA CYS A 189 54.23 19.94 -8.85
C CYS A 189 55.22 20.86 -8.12
N VAL A 190 56.17 20.32 -7.35
CA VAL A 190 57.17 21.14 -6.62
C VAL A 190 58.14 21.80 -7.60
N GLU A 191 58.48 21.11 -8.69
CA GLU A 191 59.29 21.65 -9.79
C GLU A 191 58.53 22.75 -10.54
N GLU A 192 57.26 22.53 -10.88
CA GLU A 192 56.37 23.53 -11.49
C GLU A 192 56.16 24.74 -10.56
N LEU A 193 56.08 24.55 -9.24
CA LEU A 193 55.98 25.64 -8.26
C LEU A 193 57.29 26.43 -8.12
N CYS A 194 58.45 25.76 -8.11
CA CYS A 194 59.77 26.40 -8.13
C CYS A 194 60.03 27.15 -9.45
N ASN A 195 59.44 26.67 -10.55
CA ASN A 195 59.53 27.29 -11.88
C ASN A 195 58.45 28.37 -12.12
N GLY A 196 57.47 28.52 -11.22
CA GLY A 196 56.36 29.47 -11.34
C GLY A 196 55.26 29.06 -12.34
N GLU A 197 55.24 27.80 -12.75
CA GLU A 197 54.29 27.21 -13.71
C GLU A 197 52.93 26.89 -13.06
N ILE A 198 52.91 26.44 -11.79
CA ILE A 198 51.70 26.37 -10.97
C ILE A 198 51.72 27.53 -9.98
N LYS A 199 50.78 28.47 -10.11
CA LYS A 199 50.75 29.68 -9.27
C LYS A 199 49.98 29.51 -7.96
N ASN A 200 49.18 28.45 -7.80
CA ASN A 200 48.26 28.36 -6.67
C ASN A 200 47.83 26.91 -6.31
N LEU A 201 48.66 26.21 -5.54
CA LEU A 201 48.36 24.86 -5.03
C LEU A 201 47.13 24.85 -4.09
N SER A 202 46.89 25.92 -3.32
CA SER A 202 45.70 26.01 -2.47
C SER A 202 44.42 26.04 -3.31
N ALA A 203 44.43 26.69 -4.48
CA ALA A 203 43.31 26.68 -5.41
C ALA A 203 43.00 25.28 -5.97
N GLU A 204 44.00 24.42 -6.20
CA GLU A 204 43.77 23.05 -6.66
C GLU A 204 43.17 22.16 -5.55
N TYR A 205 43.62 22.33 -4.31
CA TYR A 205 43.04 21.64 -3.16
C TYR A 205 41.61 22.11 -2.87
N LEU A 206 41.35 23.43 -2.96
CA LEU A 206 40.00 23.99 -2.92
C LEU A 206 39.11 23.39 -4.03
N ALA A 207 39.60 23.34 -5.26
CA ALA A 207 38.87 22.76 -6.39
C ALA A 207 38.55 21.28 -6.16
N THR A 208 39.48 20.52 -5.55
CA THR A 208 39.28 19.11 -5.20
C THR A 208 38.25 18.95 -4.07
N GLY A 209 38.33 19.77 -3.02
CA GLY A 209 37.33 19.80 -1.95
C GLY A 209 35.92 20.14 -2.48
N ASN A 210 35.84 21.09 -3.41
CA ASN A 210 34.58 21.47 -4.07
C ASN A 210 33.96 20.33 -4.90
N LYS A 211 34.77 19.43 -5.49
CA LYS A 211 34.25 18.24 -6.18
C LYS A 211 33.50 17.32 -5.21
N TYR A 212 34.07 17.06 -4.04
CA TYR A 212 33.42 16.25 -3.00
C TYR A 212 32.19 16.94 -2.42
N GLU A 213 32.21 18.27 -2.24
CA GLU A 213 31.03 19.04 -1.82
C GLU A 213 29.89 18.94 -2.83
N ASN A 214 30.20 19.02 -4.13
CA ASN A 214 29.21 18.90 -5.19
C ASN A 214 28.64 17.47 -5.26
N ALA A 215 29.49 16.45 -5.22
CA ALA A 215 29.05 15.05 -5.19
C ALA A 215 28.14 14.75 -3.99
N ARG A 216 28.46 15.30 -2.81
CA ARG A 216 27.62 15.20 -1.62
C ARG A 216 26.24 15.84 -1.84
N LYS A 217 26.20 17.07 -2.38
CA LYS A 217 24.94 17.78 -2.65
C LYS A 217 24.07 17.05 -3.67
N GLU A 218 24.66 16.45 -4.69
CA GLU A 218 23.95 15.62 -5.67
C GLU A 218 23.29 14.40 -5.00
N LYS A 219 24.02 13.69 -4.13
CA LYS A 219 23.50 12.55 -3.35
C LYS A 219 22.39 12.95 -2.37
N GLU A 220 22.52 14.10 -1.70
CA GLU A 220 21.47 14.65 -0.82
C GLU A 220 20.20 15.01 -1.61
N THR A 221 20.38 15.59 -2.81
CA THR A 221 19.27 15.93 -3.72
C THR A 221 18.58 14.68 -4.25
N GLU A 222 19.33 13.66 -4.67
CA GLU A 222 18.78 12.38 -5.10
C GLU A 222 18.01 11.70 -3.95
N SER A 223 18.59 11.65 -2.75
CA SER A 223 17.95 11.06 -1.58
C SER A 223 16.63 11.77 -1.26
N SER A 224 16.61 13.10 -1.31
CA SER A 224 15.40 13.90 -1.12
C SER A 224 14.33 13.59 -2.18
N ARG A 225 14.72 13.38 -3.44
CA ARG A 225 13.80 12.96 -4.52
C ARG A 225 13.20 11.58 -4.24
N LEU A 226 14.05 10.61 -3.87
CA LEU A 226 13.62 9.24 -3.56
C LEU A 226 12.68 9.17 -2.36
N VAL A 227 12.91 9.99 -1.32
CA VAL A 227 12.00 10.09 -0.15
C VAL A 227 10.62 10.56 -0.58
N ARG A 228 10.54 11.59 -1.43
CA ARG A 228 9.25 12.09 -1.97
C ARG A 228 8.56 11.05 -2.86
N GLU A 229 9.33 10.30 -3.63
CA GLU A 229 8.81 9.21 -4.46
C GLU A 229 8.22 8.09 -3.60
N ASN A 230 8.93 7.66 -2.54
CA ASN A 230 8.42 6.68 -1.59
C ASN A 230 7.13 7.15 -0.94
N ALA A 231 7.04 8.41 -0.51
CA ALA A 231 5.80 8.96 0.05
C ALA A 231 4.62 8.86 -0.94
N LYS A 232 4.85 9.12 -2.23
CA LYS A 232 3.81 8.95 -3.27
C LYS A 232 3.42 7.48 -3.45
N LEU A 233 4.39 6.57 -3.42
CA LEU A 233 4.13 5.12 -3.54
C LEU A 233 3.33 4.58 -2.34
N HIS A 234 3.64 5.04 -1.12
CA HIS A 234 2.87 4.70 0.07
C HIS A 234 1.42 5.17 -0.04
N ASN A 235 1.19 6.45 -0.38
CA ASN A 235 -0.15 6.97 -0.57
C ASN A 235 -0.93 6.19 -1.66
N SER A 236 -0.27 5.86 -2.77
CA SER A 236 -0.86 5.03 -3.83
C SER A 236 -1.27 3.65 -3.32
N ASN A 237 -0.44 3.02 -2.48
CA ASN A 237 -0.76 1.73 -1.88
C ASN A 237 -1.96 1.83 -0.93
N ASP A 238 -2.05 2.88 -0.12
CA ASP A 238 -3.16 3.07 0.82
C ASP A 238 -4.48 3.26 0.06
N VAL A 239 -4.47 4.04 -1.03
CA VAL A 239 -5.62 4.22 -1.92
C VAL A 239 -6.03 2.90 -2.57
N LEU A 240 -5.08 2.12 -3.10
CA LEU A 240 -5.36 0.82 -3.71
C LEU A 240 -5.92 -0.17 -2.67
N GLN A 241 -5.39 -0.17 -1.45
CA GLN A 241 -5.90 -0.99 -0.36
C GLN A 241 -7.33 -0.60 0.00
N GLY A 242 -7.64 0.70 0.01
CA GLY A 242 -9.01 1.21 0.19
C GLY A 242 -9.96 0.71 -0.89
N TYR A 243 -9.54 0.70 -2.16
CA TYR A 243 -10.35 0.13 -3.24
C TYR A 243 -10.56 -1.39 -3.09
N ILE A 244 -9.53 -2.15 -2.70
CA ILE A 244 -9.65 -3.59 -2.45
C ILE A 244 -10.69 -3.85 -1.36
N SER A 245 -10.57 -3.18 -0.21
CA SER A 245 -11.51 -3.31 0.89
C SER A 245 -12.93 -2.93 0.49
N ALA A 246 -13.11 -1.83 -0.24
CA ALA A 246 -14.41 -1.39 -0.71
C ALA A 246 -15.05 -2.40 -1.68
N VAL A 247 -14.28 -3.00 -2.58
CA VAL A 247 -14.79 -4.03 -3.50
C VAL A 247 -15.20 -5.30 -2.74
N TYR A 248 -14.44 -5.72 -1.73
CA TYR A 248 -14.86 -6.85 -0.91
C TYR A 248 -16.21 -6.58 -0.22
N THR A 249 -16.31 -5.46 0.48
CA THR A 249 -17.48 -5.13 1.31
C THR A 249 -18.74 -4.76 0.52
N ASN A 250 -18.58 -4.10 -0.64
CA ASN A 250 -19.73 -3.58 -1.40
C ASN A 250 -20.07 -4.43 -2.63
N ASP A 251 -19.11 -5.15 -3.19
CA ASP A 251 -19.34 -5.92 -4.41
C ASP A 251 -19.30 -7.43 -4.15
N ILE A 252 -18.35 -7.97 -3.37
CA ILE A 252 -18.18 -9.42 -3.22
C ILE A 252 -19.06 -10.01 -2.12
N GLU A 253 -19.01 -9.48 -0.90
CA GLU A 253 -19.79 -9.97 0.24
C GLU A 253 -21.30 -10.05 -0.08
N PRO A 254 -21.91 -9.02 -0.69
CA PRO A 254 -23.33 -9.10 -1.05
C PRO A 254 -23.67 -10.21 -2.05
N LEU A 255 -22.77 -10.50 -3.00
CA LEU A 255 -22.96 -11.61 -3.95
C LEU A 255 -22.79 -12.96 -3.24
N GLN A 256 -21.89 -13.06 -2.26
CA GLN A 256 -21.74 -14.26 -1.44
C GLN A 256 -23.00 -14.54 -0.61
N ASP A 257 -23.59 -13.50 -0.01
CA ASP A 257 -24.87 -13.60 0.71
C ASP A 257 -26.00 -13.99 -0.25
N GLY A 258 -26.01 -13.44 -1.47
CA GLY A 258 -26.95 -13.84 -2.52
C GLY A 258 -26.82 -15.32 -2.93
N ILE A 259 -25.58 -15.81 -3.08
CA ILE A 259 -25.31 -17.23 -3.34
C ILE A 259 -25.80 -18.09 -2.17
N LEU A 260 -25.62 -17.64 -0.93
CA LEU A 260 -26.12 -18.35 0.24
C LEU A 260 -27.65 -18.46 0.21
N LEU A 261 -28.35 -17.36 -0.11
CA LEU A 261 -29.81 -17.35 -0.28
C LEU A 261 -30.27 -18.39 -1.32
N LEU A 262 -29.61 -18.44 -2.48
CA LEU A 262 -29.93 -19.38 -3.56
C LEU A 262 -29.59 -20.83 -3.18
N LYS A 263 -28.51 -21.06 -2.44
CA LYS A 263 -28.14 -22.40 -1.94
C LYS A 263 -29.17 -22.93 -0.95
N GLU A 264 -29.62 -22.11 0.00
CA GLU A 264 -30.66 -22.50 0.95
C GLU A 264 -31.97 -22.84 0.23
N PHE A 265 -32.32 -22.07 -0.81
CA PHE A 265 -33.44 -22.42 -1.68
C PHE A 265 -33.25 -23.76 -2.38
N GLY A 266 -32.07 -24.02 -2.94
CA GLY A 266 -31.74 -25.31 -3.55
C GLY A 266 -31.82 -26.50 -2.58
N VAL A 267 -31.41 -26.31 -1.32
CA VAL A 267 -31.58 -27.32 -0.26
C VAL A 267 -33.06 -27.58 -0.01
N LYS A 268 -33.87 -26.53 0.09
CA LYS A 268 -35.33 -26.68 0.29
C LYS A 268 -35.99 -27.39 -0.89
N LEU A 269 -35.63 -27.04 -2.13
CA LEU A 269 -36.13 -27.72 -3.34
C LEU A 269 -35.82 -29.21 -3.33
N LYS A 270 -34.59 -29.61 -2.94
CA LYS A 270 -34.22 -31.03 -2.81
C LYS A 270 -35.06 -31.77 -1.77
N SER A 271 -35.34 -31.13 -0.63
CA SER A 271 -36.22 -31.69 0.40
C SER A 271 -37.64 -31.89 -0.12
N LEU A 272 -38.18 -30.90 -0.84
CA LEU A 272 -39.53 -30.99 -1.43
C LEU A 272 -39.60 -32.04 -2.55
N GLY A 273 -38.51 -32.24 -3.29
CA GLY A 273 -38.39 -33.29 -4.31
C GLY A 273 -38.47 -34.72 -3.77
N GLN A 274 -38.36 -34.92 -2.44
CA GLN A 274 -38.52 -36.22 -1.77
C GLN A 274 -39.96 -36.45 -1.29
N GLU A 275 -40.84 -35.45 -1.38
CA GLU A 275 -42.23 -35.50 -0.93
C GLU A 275 -43.18 -35.57 -2.14
N ASP A 276 -43.84 -36.72 -2.36
CA ASP A 276 -44.74 -36.98 -3.51
C ASP A 276 -45.94 -36.01 -3.68
N LYS A 277 -46.14 -35.10 -2.72
CA LYS A 277 -47.25 -34.14 -2.69
C LYS A 277 -46.81 -32.68 -2.54
N ALA A 278 -45.52 -32.37 -2.64
CA ALA A 278 -45.04 -31.01 -2.48
C ALA A 278 -45.78 -30.03 -3.41
N THR A 279 -46.19 -28.88 -2.88
CA THR A 279 -46.93 -27.84 -3.63
C THR A 279 -46.21 -26.49 -3.62
N TYR A 280 -46.53 -25.64 -4.60
CA TYR A 280 -46.06 -24.25 -4.61
C TYR A 280 -46.45 -23.48 -3.35
N GLY A 281 -47.60 -23.81 -2.75
CA GLY A 281 -48.05 -23.24 -1.48
C GLY A 281 -47.11 -23.54 -0.32
N GLU A 282 -46.61 -24.77 -0.20
CA GLU A 282 -45.65 -25.17 0.85
C GLU A 282 -44.28 -24.52 0.65
N MET A 283 -43.81 -24.43 -0.60
CA MET A 283 -42.57 -23.72 -0.91
C MET A 283 -42.69 -22.24 -0.54
N ARG A 284 -43.79 -21.59 -0.93
CA ARG A 284 -44.03 -20.18 -0.62
C ARG A 284 -44.15 -19.92 0.88
N ALA A 285 -44.90 -20.76 1.59
CA ALA A 285 -45.09 -20.64 3.04
C ALA A 285 -43.78 -20.74 3.82
N TRP A 286 -42.79 -21.48 3.32
CA TRP A 286 -41.44 -21.48 3.86
C TRP A 286 -40.60 -20.28 3.40
N ALA A 287 -40.64 -19.97 2.09
CA ALA A 287 -39.75 -19.00 1.47
C ALA A 287 -40.01 -17.57 1.94
N GLU A 288 -41.28 -17.21 2.19
CA GLU A 288 -41.69 -15.86 2.57
C GLU A 288 -41.15 -15.43 3.95
N PRO A 289 -41.33 -16.19 5.05
CA PRO A 289 -40.70 -15.86 6.33
C PRO A 289 -39.17 -15.99 6.28
N PHE A 290 -38.64 -17.00 5.59
CA PHE A 290 -37.19 -17.19 5.45
C PHE A 290 -36.52 -15.99 4.77
N LEU A 291 -37.07 -15.52 3.64
CA LEU A 291 -36.54 -14.36 2.93
C LEU A 291 -36.60 -13.09 3.79
N SER A 292 -37.68 -12.91 4.55
CA SER A 292 -37.83 -11.77 5.46
C SER A 292 -36.73 -11.74 6.52
N ASP A 293 -36.43 -12.87 7.14
CA ASP A 293 -35.40 -12.95 8.17
C ASP A 293 -33.99 -12.90 7.57
N PHE A 294 -33.79 -13.50 6.41
CA PHE A 294 -32.51 -13.46 5.69
C PHE A 294 -32.11 -12.03 5.31
N ILE A 295 -33.03 -11.24 4.75
CA ILE A 295 -32.73 -9.85 4.33
C ILE A 295 -32.53 -8.92 5.54
N LYS A 296 -33.18 -9.19 6.68
CA LYS A 296 -32.89 -8.44 7.92
C LYS A 296 -31.45 -8.64 8.38
N MET A 297 -30.92 -9.85 8.24
CA MET A 297 -29.53 -10.16 8.59
C MET A 297 -28.55 -9.71 7.50
N ASN A 298 -28.95 -9.82 6.23
CA ASN A 298 -28.11 -9.57 5.06
C ASN A 298 -28.75 -8.49 4.16
N SER A 299 -28.82 -7.26 4.68
CA SER A 299 -29.51 -6.14 4.02
C SER A 299 -28.87 -5.68 2.71
N ARG A 300 -27.62 -6.09 2.43
CA ARG A 300 -26.87 -5.68 1.25
C ARG A 300 -27.07 -6.58 0.04
N VAL A 301 -27.73 -7.73 0.20
CA VAL A 301 -27.98 -8.67 -0.90
C VAL A 301 -28.58 -7.93 -2.09
N PRO A 302 -28.02 -8.08 -3.31
CA PRO A 302 -28.52 -7.39 -4.48
C PRO A 302 -30.01 -7.65 -4.72
N GLN A 303 -30.76 -6.58 -4.97
CA GLN A 303 -32.21 -6.66 -5.21
C GLN A 303 -32.56 -7.56 -6.40
N ALA A 304 -31.67 -7.67 -7.40
CA ALA A 304 -31.82 -8.60 -8.51
C ALA A 304 -31.91 -10.05 -8.03
N ILE A 305 -31.02 -10.48 -7.13
CA ILE A 305 -31.01 -11.83 -6.56
C ILE A 305 -32.27 -12.07 -5.72
N VAL A 306 -32.67 -11.09 -4.89
CA VAL A 306 -33.93 -11.15 -4.13
C VAL A 306 -35.14 -11.31 -5.05
N THR A 307 -35.14 -10.60 -6.18
CA THR A 307 -36.21 -10.68 -7.19
C THR A 307 -36.24 -12.05 -7.86
N HIS A 308 -35.09 -12.60 -8.23
CA HIS A 308 -35.00 -13.96 -8.78
C HIS A 308 -35.47 -15.00 -7.76
N PHE A 309 -35.06 -14.90 -6.51
CA PHE A 309 -35.53 -15.78 -5.44
C PHE A 309 -37.06 -15.70 -5.30
N ARG A 310 -37.65 -14.50 -5.27
CA ARG A 310 -39.12 -14.33 -5.18
C ARG A 310 -39.85 -14.99 -6.35
N LYS A 311 -39.34 -14.83 -7.57
CA LYS A 311 -39.89 -15.46 -8.78
C LYS A 311 -39.85 -16.99 -8.67
N LEU A 312 -38.68 -17.55 -8.34
CA LEU A 312 -38.51 -19.00 -8.22
C LEU A 312 -39.34 -19.61 -7.08
N SER A 313 -39.54 -18.88 -5.99
CA SER A 313 -40.33 -19.30 -4.83
C SER A 313 -41.81 -18.94 -4.92
N SER A 314 -42.27 -18.36 -6.03
CA SER A 314 -43.67 -17.93 -6.24
C SER A 314 -44.18 -16.93 -5.19
N ILE A 315 -43.27 -16.14 -4.60
CA ILE A 315 -43.63 -15.01 -3.74
C ILE A 315 -43.99 -13.82 -4.65
N PRO A 316 -45.14 -13.16 -4.45
CA PRO A 316 -45.51 -11.96 -5.19
C PRO A 316 -44.43 -10.90 -5.05
N LEU A 317 -44.15 -10.21 -6.15
CA LEU A 317 -43.32 -9.03 -6.09
C LEU A 317 -44.12 -7.91 -5.40
N PRO A 318 -43.49 -7.08 -4.55
CA PRO A 318 -44.15 -5.89 -4.03
C PRO A 318 -44.55 -4.97 -5.19
N PRO A 319 -45.63 -4.17 -5.06
CA PRO A 319 -46.14 -3.32 -6.15
C PRO A 319 -45.12 -2.35 -6.72
N GLU A 320 -44.11 -1.98 -5.93
CA GLU A 320 -43.02 -1.06 -6.27
C GLU A 320 -41.98 -1.67 -7.23
N PHE A 321 -42.04 -2.98 -7.47
CA PHE A 321 -41.07 -3.74 -8.29
C PHE A 321 -41.74 -4.53 -9.42
N CYS A 322 -42.98 -4.18 -9.79
CA CYS A 322 -43.78 -4.77 -10.87
C CYS A 322 -43.76 -3.93 -12.14
#